data_AF-A0A0C4JQI9-F1
#
_entry.id   AF-A0A0C4JQI9-F1
#
_cell.length_a   1.000
_cell.length_b   1.000
_cell.length_c   1.000
_cell.angle_alpha   90.00
_cell.angle_beta   90.00
_cell.angle_gamma   90.00
#
_symmetry.space_group_name_H-M   'P 1'
#
loop_
_entity.id
_entity.type
_entity.pdbx_description
1 polymer ?
#
loop_
_entity_poly.entity_id
_entity_poly.type
_entity_poly.pdbx_seq_one_letter_code
_entity_poly.pdbx_strand_id
1 'polypeptide(L)'
;AVFVSEVRSSGVFELRLDSFSNPTGSTQAGACCSSGRPEAVCSAPCKTFFRVCLKHYQAHVSPDPPCTFGSLETPVLGGNSFDIQDTDNFANPIRLPFSFTWPGTFSLIVEAWHELDATTTASTGSDQETRTLITRLATQRHLSVGQVWHEDTHIEGQQQLSYAYRVVCDEHNYGEGCSVYCRPRNDVFGHYTCNEEGEKVCREEWKSGQKEQEGQYCTEPICMAGCSDRHGYCETPGECRCRVGWQAKFCDECIRYPGCLHGTCHQPWQCNCDEGWGG
;
A
#
# COMPACT_ATOMS: atom_id res chain seq x y z
N ALA A 1 21.72 21.45 4.21
CA ALA A 1 21.23 20.13 4.62
C ALA A 1 20.29 19.64 3.53
N VAL A 2 20.63 18.56 2.84
CA VAL A 2 19.70 17.90 1.91
C VAL A 2 18.69 17.18 2.78
N PHE A 3 17.45 17.66 2.83
CA PHE A 3 16.35 16.88 3.37
C PHE A 3 16.10 15.75 2.39
N VAL A 4 16.66 14.57 2.68
CA VAL A 4 16.18 13.34 2.06
C VAL A 4 14.77 13.17 2.59
N SER A 5 13.77 13.49 1.77
CA SER A 5 12.42 13.05 2.03
C SER A 5 12.47 11.53 2.01
N GLU A 6 12.43 10.89 3.18
CA GLU A 6 12.10 9.48 3.26
C GLU A 6 10.75 9.33 2.56
N VAL A 7 10.77 8.74 1.36
CA VAL A 7 9.54 8.27 0.72
C VAL A 7 9.08 7.12 1.59
N ARG A 8 8.17 7.43 2.52
CA ARG A 8 7.53 6.45 3.37
C ARG A 8 6.52 5.71 2.49
N SER A 9 6.93 4.54 1.99
CA SER A 9 5.99 3.50 1.60
C SER A 9 5.13 3.17 2.80
N SER A 10 3.83 3.00 2.61
CA SER A 10 2.91 2.83 3.73
C SER A 10 1.80 1.86 3.35
N GLY A 11 1.59 0.86 4.20
CA GLY A 11 0.57 -0.15 4.02
C GLY A 11 0.36 -0.96 5.30
N VAL A 12 -0.57 -1.91 5.23
CA VAL A 12 -0.98 -2.71 6.38
C VAL A 12 -1.04 -4.17 5.98
N PHE A 13 -0.37 -5.01 6.77
CA PHE A 13 -0.62 -6.45 6.77
C PHE A 13 -1.82 -6.72 7.67
N GLU A 14 -2.87 -7.31 7.12
CA GLU A 14 -4.08 -7.67 7.84
C GLU A 14 -4.15 -9.18 8.03
N LEU A 15 -4.33 -9.61 9.28
CA LEU A 15 -4.53 -11.00 9.67
C LEU A 15 -5.89 -11.14 10.32
N ARG A 16 -6.78 -11.90 9.69
CA ARG A 16 -8.05 -12.30 10.28
C ARG A 16 -7.89 -13.69 10.89
N LEU A 17 -8.21 -13.83 12.17
CA LEU A 17 -8.33 -15.14 12.80
C LEU A 17 -9.79 -15.55 12.73
N ASP A 18 -10.13 -16.69 12.13
CA ASP A 18 -11.53 -17.06 11.89
C ASP A 18 -12.06 -17.96 13.02
N SER A 19 -11.36 -19.04 13.32
CA SER A 19 -11.77 -20.00 14.35
C SER A 19 -10.58 -20.75 14.92
N PHE A 20 -10.65 -21.09 16.21
CA PHE A 20 -9.69 -21.97 16.87
C PHE A 20 -10.40 -23.17 17.47
N SER A 21 -9.77 -24.35 17.34
CA SER A 21 -10.28 -25.59 17.91
C SER A 21 -9.19 -26.30 18.71
N ASN A 22 -9.47 -26.57 19.98
CA ASN A 22 -8.64 -27.39 20.87
C ASN A 22 -9.56 -28.34 21.67
N PRO A 23 -10.10 -29.41 21.03
CA PRO A 23 -11.14 -30.24 21.61
C PRO A 23 -10.72 -30.93 22.92
N THR A 24 -9.43 -31.19 23.11
CA THR A 24 -8.87 -31.80 24.32
C THR A 24 -8.60 -30.81 25.44
N GLY A 25 -8.48 -29.50 25.16
CA GLY A 25 -8.01 -28.53 26.15
C GLY A 25 -6.57 -28.78 26.60
N SER A 26 -5.75 -29.36 25.72
CA SER A 26 -4.35 -29.70 26.00
C SER A 26 -3.40 -28.65 25.41
N THR A 27 -2.22 -28.54 26.01
CA THR A 27 -1.10 -27.71 25.56
C THR A 27 -0.26 -28.45 24.51
N GLN A 28 0.76 -27.78 23.95
CA GLN A 28 1.66 -28.41 22.96
C GLN A 28 2.43 -29.59 23.56
N ALA A 29 2.71 -29.55 24.87
CA ALA A 29 3.36 -30.63 25.61
C ALA A 29 2.41 -31.79 25.95
N GLY A 30 1.13 -31.71 25.58
CA GLY A 30 0.11 -32.74 25.88
C GLY A 30 -0.46 -32.69 27.29
N ALA A 31 -0.15 -31.66 28.07
CA ALA A 31 -0.71 -31.45 29.41
C ALA A 31 -2.03 -30.66 29.33
N CYS A 32 -2.95 -30.84 30.28
CA CYS A 32 -4.15 -30.02 30.37
C CYS A 32 -3.81 -28.58 30.77
N CYS A 33 -4.45 -27.59 30.15
CA CYS A 33 -4.28 -26.16 30.49
C CYS A 33 -4.50 -25.89 31.99
N SER A 34 -5.53 -26.51 32.57
CA SER A 34 -5.97 -26.26 33.94
C SER A 34 -5.10 -26.88 35.03
N SER A 35 -4.57 -28.09 34.81
CA SER A 35 -3.78 -28.82 35.83
C SER A 35 -2.27 -28.83 35.55
N GLY A 36 -1.85 -28.45 34.35
CA GLY A 36 -0.46 -28.56 33.90
C GLY A 36 0.04 -30.00 33.83
N ARG A 37 -0.86 -31.00 33.86
CA ARG A 37 -0.54 -32.43 33.84
C ARG A 37 -1.25 -33.16 32.69
N PRO A 38 -0.69 -34.24 32.13
CA PRO A 38 -1.39 -35.05 31.14
C PRO A 38 -2.55 -35.82 31.79
N GLU A 39 -3.77 -35.58 31.34
CA GLU A 39 -4.99 -36.26 31.81
C GLU A 39 -5.82 -36.74 30.62
N ALA A 40 -6.65 -37.77 30.81
CA ALA A 40 -7.52 -38.28 29.75
C ALA A 40 -8.67 -37.31 29.40
N VAL A 41 -9.10 -36.50 30.37
CA VAL A 41 -10.14 -35.47 30.22
C VAL A 41 -9.73 -34.26 31.04
N CYS A 42 -9.57 -33.11 30.40
CA CYS A 42 -9.21 -31.88 31.11
C CYS A 42 -10.41 -31.31 31.88
N SER A 43 -10.16 -30.91 33.13
CA SER A 43 -11.19 -30.50 34.08
C SER A 43 -11.78 -29.11 33.85
N ALA A 44 -11.02 -28.20 33.26
CA ALA A 44 -11.45 -26.84 32.93
C ALA A 44 -10.87 -26.37 31.57
N PRO A 45 -11.57 -25.46 30.87
CA PRO A 45 -11.13 -24.97 29.56
C PRO A 45 -9.90 -24.07 29.66
N CYS A 46 -9.13 -24.01 28.57
CA CYS A 46 -8.02 -23.07 28.42
C CYS A 46 -8.54 -21.63 28.36
N LYS A 47 -7.78 -20.69 28.91
CA LYS A 47 -7.93 -19.24 28.65
C LYS A 47 -7.03 -18.86 27.49
N THR A 48 -7.57 -18.91 26.28
CA THR A 48 -6.78 -18.83 25.04
C THR A 48 -6.66 -17.39 24.54
N PHE A 49 -5.42 -16.94 24.36
CA PHE A 49 -5.06 -15.70 23.66
C PHE A 49 -4.00 -15.98 22.59
N PHE A 50 -3.78 -15.03 21.69
CA PHE A 50 -2.86 -15.20 20.57
C PHE A 50 -1.71 -14.20 20.62
N ARG A 51 -0.52 -14.68 20.29
CA ARG A 51 0.63 -13.85 19.95
C ARG A 51 0.90 -13.99 18.45
N VAL A 52 0.94 -12.85 17.77
CA VAL A 52 1.24 -12.75 16.35
C VAL A 52 2.60 -12.07 16.18
N CYS A 53 3.46 -12.67 15.37
CA CYS A 53 4.77 -12.14 15.04
C CYS A 53 4.99 -12.23 13.53
N LEU A 54 5.19 -11.07 12.90
CA LEU A 54 5.49 -10.95 11.48
C LEU A 54 6.95 -10.52 11.29
N LYS A 55 7.67 -11.21 10.43
CA LYS A 55 9.07 -10.89 10.13
C LYS A 55 9.43 -11.17 8.67
N HIS A 56 10.63 -10.74 8.29
CA HIS A 56 11.23 -11.05 6.99
C HIS A 56 11.27 -12.56 6.74
N TYR A 57 11.30 -12.94 5.47
CA TYR A 57 11.41 -14.34 5.06
C TYR A 57 12.65 -15.02 5.66
N GLN A 58 12.45 -16.18 6.27
CA GLN A 58 13.50 -17.07 6.74
C GLN A 58 13.28 -18.46 6.15
N ALA A 59 14.35 -19.10 5.65
CA ALA A 59 14.27 -20.47 5.13
C ALA A 59 13.84 -21.48 6.22
N HIS A 60 14.28 -21.23 7.45
CA HIS A 60 13.81 -21.91 8.65
C HIS A 60 13.25 -20.86 9.60
N VAL A 61 11.93 -20.87 9.79
CA VAL A 61 11.23 -19.84 10.58
C VAL A 61 11.53 -20.04 12.06
N SER A 62 12.25 -19.09 12.67
CA SER A 62 12.45 -19.08 14.12
C SER A 62 11.28 -18.33 14.79
N PRO A 63 10.72 -18.85 15.90
CA PRO A 63 9.70 -18.15 16.70
C PRO A 63 10.29 -17.01 17.54
N ASP A 64 11.60 -16.94 17.70
CA ASP A 64 12.26 -16.00 18.60
C ASP A 64 12.17 -14.56 18.09
N PRO A 65 12.07 -13.56 18.98
CA PRO A 65 12.21 -12.15 18.60
C PRO A 65 13.54 -11.87 17.88
N PRO A 66 13.63 -10.84 17.02
CA PRO A 66 12.64 -9.78 16.82
C PRO A 66 11.58 -10.08 15.73
N CYS A 67 10.40 -9.50 15.89
CA CYS A 67 9.33 -9.48 14.87
C CYS A 67 9.52 -8.25 13.99
N THR A 68 10.36 -8.37 12.95
CA THR A 68 10.87 -7.20 12.18
C THR A 68 9.79 -6.40 11.47
N PHE A 69 8.62 -6.98 11.18
CA PHE A 69 7.50 -6.29 10.54
C PHE A 69 6.37 -5.95 11.52
N GLY A 70 6.53 -6.29 12.80
CA GLY A 70 5.57 -6.01 13.86
C GLY A 70 5.07 -7.26 14.58
N SER A 71 4.50 -7.03 15.75
CA SER A 71 3.90 -8.06 16.58
C SER A 71 2.71 -7.50 17.34
N LEU A 72 1.77 -8.38 17.68
CA LEU A 72 0.60 -8.05 18.50
C LEU A 72 0.33 -9.23 19.44
N GLU A 73 -0.10 -8.95 20.67
CA GLU A 73 -0.71 -9.92 21.56
C GLU A 73 -2.18 -9.54 21.78
N THR A 74 -3.07 -10.51 21.67
CA THR A 74 -4.51 -10.31 21.89
C THR A 74 -4.85 -10.45 23.37
N PRO A 75 -5.99 -9.92 23.84
CA PRO A 75 -6.58 -10.39 25.09
C PRO A 75 -7.00 -11.87 24.97
N VAL A 76 -7.44 -12.48 26.08
CA VAL A 76 -8.09 -13.79 26.06
C VAL A 76 -9.36 -13.71 25.22
N LEU A 77 -9.40 -14.45 24.11
CA LEU A 77 -10.50 -14.43 23.16
C LEU A 77 -11.51 -15.56 23.38
N GLY A 78 -11.10 -16.65 24.03
CA GLY A 78 -12.01 -17.77 24.24
C GLY A 78 -11.41 -18.96 24.97
N GLY A 79 -12.20 -20.04 24.98
CA GLY A 79 -11.94 -21.28 25.68
C GLY A 79 -11.06 -22.27 24.91
N ASN A 80 -11.55 -23.50 24.82
CA ASN A 80 -10.94 -24.58 24.04
C ASN A 80 -11.18 -24.42 22.52
N SER A 81 -12.46 -24.41 22.11
CA SER A 81 -12.84 -24.28 20.71
C SER A 81 -13.89 -23.18 20.57
N PHE A 82 -13.64 -22.22 19.69
CA PHE A 82 -14.48 -21.03 19.52
C PHE A 82 -14.23 -20.34 18.17
N ASP A 83 -15.25 -19.67 17.67
CA ASP A 83 -15.14 -18.73 16.55
C ASP A 83 -14.66 -17.38 17.08
N ILE A 84 -13.76 -16.73 16.32
CA ILE A 84 -13.09 -15.51 16.76
C ILE A 84 -13.85 -14.30 16.19
N GLN A 85 -14.43 -13.51 17.08
CA GLN A 85 -15.25 -12.34 16.75
C GLN A 85 -14.65 -11.06 17.35
N ASP A 86 -15.13 -9.91 16.88
CA ASP A 86 -14.80 -8.62 17.47
C ASP A 86 -15.29 -8.52 18.93
N THR A 87 -14.52 -7.82 19.76
CA THR A 87 -14.87 -7.50 21.14
C THR A 87 -14.53 -6.04 21.45
N ASP A 88 -14.97 -5.50 22.59
CA ASP A 88 -14.65 -4.13 23.00
C ASP A 88 -13.13 -3.83 23.05
N ASN A 89 -12.31 -4.86 23.27
CA ASN A 89 -10.85 -4.74 23.42
C ASN A 89 -10.05 -5.44 22.31
N PHE A 90 -10.73 -5.99 21.29
CA PHE A 90 -10.07 -6.70 20.19
C PHE A 90 -10.84 -6.51 18.88
N ALA A 91 -10.13 -6.05 17.86
CA ALA A 91 -10.64 -5.92 16.51
C ALA A 91 -10.02 -6.99 15.60
N ASN A 92 -10.87 -7.60 14.78
CA ASN A 92 -10.54 -8.63 13.81
C ASN A 92 -11.00 -8.14 12.42
N PRO A 93 -10.08 -7.79 11.50
CA PRO A 93 -8.72 -8.28 11.44
C PRO A 93 -7.70 -7.52 12.30
N ILE A 94 -6.68 -8.24 12.75
CA ILE A 94 -5.44 -7.69 13.31
C ILE A 94 -4.72 -6.90 12.23
N ARG A 95 -4.29 -5.68 12.55
CA ARG A 95 -3.63 -4.76 11.61
C ARG A 95 -2.20 -4.50 12.06
N LEU A 96 -1.23 -4.86 11.23
CA LEU A 96 0.20 -4.60 11.43
C LEU A 96 0.67 -3.59 10.36
N PRO A 97 0.68 -2.29 10.67
CA PRO A 97 1.12 -1.26 9.73
C PRO A 97 2.63 -1.32 9.52
N PHE A 98 3.06 -1.02 8.30
CA PHE A 98 4.47 -0.92 7.93
C PHE A 98 4.75 0.37 7.16
N SER A 99 5.96 0.89 7.31
CA SER A 99 6.44 2.12 6.66
C SER A 99 7.59 1.88 5.67
N PHE A 100 7.66 0.67 5.10
CA PHE A 100 8.70 0.22 4.17
C PHE A 100 8.08 -0.45 2.95
N THR A 101 8.86 -0.62 1.87
CA THR A 101 8.36 -1.25 0.65
C THR A 101 8.04 -2.71 0.94
N TRP A 102 6.80 -3.14 0.69
CA TRP A 102 6.40 -4.52 0.93
C TRP A 102 7.28 -5.48 0.09
N PRO A 103 8.00 -6.43 0.72
CA PRO A 103 8.98 -7.26 0.02
C PRO A 103 8.36 -8.41 -0.79
N GLY A 104 7.04 -8.63 -0.71
CA GLY A 104 6.36 -9.76 -1.33
C GLY A 104 6.52 -11.10 -0.59
N THR A 105 7.54 -11.26 0.26
CA THR A 105 7.77 -12.49 1.05
C THR A 105 7.90 -12.21 2.53
N PHE A 106 7.35 -13.10 3.36
CA PHE A 106 7.33 -12.94 4.82
C PHE A 106 7.37 -14.28 5.54
N SER A 107 7.64 -14.21 6.84
CA SER A 107 7.43 -15.30 7.79
C SER A 107 6.40 -14.86 8.83
N LEU A 108 5.37 -15.68 9.01
CA LEU A 108 4.28 -15.47 9.96
C LEU A 108 4.34 -16.54 11.04
N ILE A 109 4.31 -16.07 12.28
CA ILE A 109 4.17 -16.92 13.45
C ILE A 109 2.91 -16.50 14.20
N VAL A 110 2.03 -17.48 14.46
CA VAL A 110 0.85 -17.30 15.29
C VAL A 110 0.88 -18.36 16.37
N GLU A 111 0.93 -17.93 17.62
CA GLU A 111 0.99 -18.81 18.79
C GLU A 111 -0.31 -18.67 19.59
N ALA A 112 -0.96 -19.79 19.87
CA ALA A 112 -2.05 -19.84 20.84
C ALA A 112 -1.48 -20.14 22.22
N TRP A 113 -1.79 -19.32 23.20
CA TRP A 113 -1.26 -19.42 24.57
C TRP A 113 -2.41 -19.54 25.58
N HIS A 114 -2.17 -20.30 26.64
CA HIS A 114 -3.02 -20.34 27.82
C HIS A 114 -2.50 -19.35 28.86
N GLU A 115 -3.35 -18.45 29.35
CA GLU A 115 -3.05 -17.59 30.50
C GLU A 115 -3.28 -18.33 31.84
N LEU A 116 -2.24 -18.36 32.69
CA LEU A 116 -2.29 -18.96 34.03
C LEU A 116 -2.77 -17.95 35.08
N ASP A 117 -3.61 -18.41 36.02
CA ASP A 117 -4.02 -17.57 37.14
C ASP A 117 -2.86 -17.34 38.12
N ALA A 118 -2.65 -16.07 38.51
CA ALA A 118 -1.57 -15.66 39.40
C ALA A 118 -1.59 -16.28 40.82
N THR A 119 -2.60 -17.08 41.15
CA THR A 119 -2.81 -17.68 42.47
C THR A 119 -2.30 -19.13 42.60
N THR A 120 -1.90 -19.80 41.51
CA THR A 120 -1.53 -21.23 41.55
C THR A 120 -0.04 -21.54 41.71
N THR A 121 0.86 -20.56 41.71
CA THR A 121 2.31 -20.82 41.85
C THR A 121 3.00 -19.85 42.80
N ALA A 122 2.74 -20.00 44.10
CA ALA A 122 3.68 -19.60 45.14
C ALA A 122 4.51 -20.83 45.55
N SER A 123 5.41 -21.30 44.69
CA SER A 123 6.56 -22.09 45.15
C SER A 123 7.74 -22.02 44.17
N THR A 124 8.81 -21.41 44.67
CA THR A 124 10.23 -21.63 44.33
C THR A 124 10.71 -21.35 42.90
N GLY A 125 11.16 -20.12 42.67
CA GLY A 125 12.54 -19.85 42.24
C GLY A 125 12.95 -20.23 40.81
N SER A 126 12.33 -19.62 39.81
CA SER A 126 12.87 -19.29 38.47
C SER A 126 11.78 -18.48 37.75
N ASP A 127 12.12 -17.62 36.80
CA ASP A 127 11.19 -16.79 36.03
C ASP A 127 9.98 -17.62 35.54
N GLN A 128 8.89 -17.61 36.31
CA GLN A 128 7.73 -18.47 36.09
C GLN A 128 6.91 -17.87 34.97
N GLU A 129 6.98 -18.48 33.80
CA GLU A 129 6.14 -18.14 32.65
C GLU A 129 4.67 -18.23 33.05
N THR A 130 3.99 -17.09 33.15
CA THR A 130 2.56 -16.96 33.46
C THR A 130 1.65 -17.46 32.33
N ARG A 131 2.22 -18.18 31.37
CA ARG A 131 1.53 -18.65 30.17
C ARG A 131 2.12 -19.98 29.72
N THR A 132 1.30 -20.80 29.07
CA THR A 132 1.73 -22.08 28.50
C THR A 132 1.31 -22.19 27.04
N LEU A 133 2.22 -22.63 26.18
CA LEU A 133 1.98 -22.71 24.75
C LEU A 133 1.00 -23.85 24.42
N ILE A 134 -0.06 -23.52 23.67
CA ILE A 134 -1.05 -24.49 23.21
C ILE A 134 -0.63 -25.08 21.86
N THR A 135 -0.37 -24.22 20.87
CA THR A 135 0.10 -24.62 19.54
C THR A 135 0.83 -23.45 18.88
N ARG A 136 1.70 -23.73 17.91
CA ARG A 136 2.47 -22.74 17.17
C ARG A 136 2.39 -23.01 15.67
N LEU A 137 1.77 -22.08 14.96
CA LEU A 137 1.96 -21.93 13.54
C LEU A 137 3.25 -21.15 13.28
N ALA A 138 4.14 -21.69 12.44
CA ALA A 138 5.27 -20.95 11.87
C ALA A 138 5.39 -21.30 10.38
N THR A 139 5.19 -20.31 9.51
CA THR A 139 5.16 -20.51 8.06
C THR A 139 5.80 -19.35 7.31
N GLN A 140 6.36 -19.64 6.14
CA GLN A 140 6.87 -18.67 5.19
C GLN A 140 6.05 -18.69 3.90
N ARG A 141 5.76 -17.50 3.35
CA ARG A 141 4.87 -17.34 2.21
C ARG A 141 5.32 -16.18 1.31
N HIS A 142 4.87 -16.24 0.06
CA HIS A 142 4.81 -15.11 -0.84
C HIS A 142 3.37 -14.58 -0.86
N LEU A 143 3.22 -13.26 -0.92
CA LEU A 143 1.94 -12.58 -0.93
C LEU A 143 2.08 -11.25 -1.65
N SER A 144 1.30 -11.09 -2.72
CA SER A 144 1.17 -9.82 -3.43
C SER A 144 0.20 -8.89 -2.69
N VAL A 145 0.37 -7.59 -2.88
CA VAL A 145 -0.59 -6.58 -2.40
C VAL A 145 -1.92 -6.78 -3.11
N GLY A 146 -3.03 -6.72 -2.37
CA GLY A 146 -4.37 -6.83 -2.94
C GLY A 146 -5.49 -6.85 -1.91
N GLN A 147 -6.72 -6.64 -2.40
CA GLN A 147 -7.93 -6.68 -1.56
C GLN A 147 -8.39 -8.10 -1.22
N VAL A 148 -7.92 -9.10 -1.96
CA VAL A 148 -8.33 -10.50 -1.84
C VAL A 148 -7.70 -11.13 -0.59
N TRP A 149 -8.51 -11.84 0.19
CA TRP A 149 -8.05 -12.60 1.35
C TRP A 149 -7.47 -13.95 0.92
N HIS A 150 -6.33 -14.31 1.49
CA HIS A 150 -5.73 -15.63 1.37
C HIS A 150 -6.05 -16.44 2.63
N GLU A 151 -6.88 -17.46 2.49
CA GLU A 151 -7.32 -18.33 3.58
C GLU A 151 -6.40 -19.55 3.68
N ASP A 152 -6.05 -19.95 4.91
CA ASP A 152 -5.27 -21.15 5.19
C ASP A 152 -5.72 -21.75 6.54
N THR A 153 -5.32 -22.98 6.80
CA THR A 153 -5.66 -23.68 8.04
C THR A 153 -4.44 -24.43 8.56
N HIS A 154 -4.07 -24.13 9.80
CA HIS A 154 -3.04 -24.84 10.51
C HIS A 154 -3.64 -25.97 11.33
N ILE A 155 -3.05 -27.16 11.25
CA ILE A 155 -3.44 -28.34 12.02
C ILE A 155 -2.18 -28.92 12.68
N GLU A 156 -2.20 -29.04 14.00
CA GLU A 156 -1.15 -29.68 14.80
C GLU A 156 -1.80 -30.64 15.79
N GLY A 157 -1.65 -31.95 15.55
CA GLY A 157 -2.35 -32.96 16.35
C GLY A 157 -3.88 -32.85 16.24
N GLN A 158 -4.54 -32.52 17.35
CA GLN A 158 -5.99 -32.28 17.40
C GLN A 158 -6.35 -30.79 17.44
N GLN A 159 -5.36 -29.90 17.42
CA GLN A 159 -5.57 -28.46 17.41
C GLN A 159 -5.64 -27.93 15.99
N GLN A 160 -6.55 -26.99 15.76
CA GLN A 160 -6.77 -26.38 14.46
C GLN A 160 -6.95 -24.86 14.58
N LEU A 161 -6.28 -24.10 13.73
CA LEU A 161 -6.45 -22.66 13.59
C LEU A 161 -6.78 -22.32 12.13
N SER A 162 -7.96 -21.75 11.90
CA SER A 162 -8.38 -21.21 10.60
C SER A 162 -8.12 -19.70 10.59
N TYR A 163 -7.45 -19.21 9.55
CA TYR A 163 -7.07 -17.81 9.46
C TYR A 163 -6.98 -17.36 8.00
N ALA A 164 -7.09 -16.04 7.79
CA ALA A 164 -6.92 -15.41 6.50
C ALA A 164 -6.00 -14.21 6.60
N TYR A 165 -5.25 -13.90 5.54
CA TYR A 165 -4.37 -12.73 5.53
C TYR A 165 -4.36 -12.02 4.18
N ARG A 166 -4.03 -10.73 4.19
CA ARG A 166 -3.80 -9.92 3.00
C ARG A 166 -2.89 -8.73 3.30
N VAL A 167 -2.39 -8.08 2.26
CA VAL A 167 -1.66 -6.81 2.38
C VAL A 167 -2.35 -5.76 1.54
N VAL A 168 -2.66 -4.63 2.16
CA VAL A 168 -3.34 -3.50 1.51
C VAL A 168 -2.48 -2.26 1.67
N CYS A 169 -2.34 -1.46 0.62
CA CYS A 169 -1.67 -0.18 0.71
C CYS A 169 -2.51 0.84 1.48
N ASP A 170 -1.85 1.78 2.15
CA ASP A 170 -2.53 2.93 2.71
C ASP A 170 -3.08 3.83 1.61
N GLU A 171 -3.97 4.73 1.99
CA GLU A 171 -4.57 5.69 1.07
C GLU A 171 -3.49 6.42 0.25
N HIS A 172 -3.71 6.49 -1.07
CA HIS A 172 -2.80 7.11 -2.03
C HIS A 172 -1.46 6.39 -2.24
N ASN A 173 -1.24 5.20 -1.70
CA ASN A 173 -0.08 4.36 -2.03
C ASN A 173 -0.50 3.21 -2.95
N TYR A 174 0.34 2.90 -3.94
CA TYR A 174 0.07 1.93 -5.00
C TYR A 174 1.32 1.10 -5.33
N GLY A 175 1.14 0.18 -6.27
CA GLY A 175 2.16 -0.74 -6.76
C GLY A 175 2.33 -1.96 -5.84
N GLU A 176 3.10 -2.94 -6.33
CA GLU A 176 3.30 -4.23 -5.65
C GLU A 176 3.96 -4.11 -4.27
N GLY A 177 4.62 -2.97 -4.00
CA GLY A 177 5.33 -2.69 -2.76
C GLY A 177 4.72 -1.58 -1.90
N CYS A 178 3.55 -1.02 -2.26
CA CYS A 178 2.98 0.18 -1.63
C CYS A 178 3.96 1.37 -1.56
N SER A 179 4.79 1.53 -2.60
CA SER A 179 5.87 2.52 -2.67
C SER A 179 5.60 3.67 -3.63
N VAL A 180 4.58 3.55 -4.48
CA VAL A 180 4.21 4.60 -5.43
C VAL A 180 3.16 5.49 -4.78
N TYR A 181 3.51 6.72 -4.45
CA TYR A 181 2.57 7.68 -3.88
C TYR A 181 1.87 8.51 -4.98
N CYS A 182 0.54 8.46 -5.02
CA CYS A 182 -0.27 9.26 -5.91
C CYS A 182 -1.59 9.73 -5.26
N ARG A 183 -1.66 11.02 -4.97
CA ARG A 183 -2.89 11.68 -4.57
C ARG A 183 -3.43 12.50 -5.75
N PRO A 184 -4.68 12.27 -6.20
CA PRO A 184 -5.31 13.07 -7.25
C PRO A 184 -5.26 14.56 -6.92
N ARG A 185 -5.04 15.39 -7.94
CA ARG A 185 -4.88 16.84 -7.80
C ARG A 185 -5.53 17.57 -8.97
N ASN A 186 -6.10 18.74 -8.69
CA ASN A 186 -6.67 19.62 -9.69
C ASN A 186 -6.51 21.08 -9.24
N ASP A 187 -5.27 21.57 -9.31
CA ASP A 187 -4.88 22.92 -8.94
C ASP A 187 -3.68 23.36 -9.81
N VAL A 188 -3.12 24.55 -9.53
CA VAL A 188 -1.99 25.12 -10.29
C VAL A 188 -0.74 24.21 -10.34
N PHE A 189 -0.62 23.22 -9.45
CA PHE A 189 0.49 22.28 -9.39
C PHE A 189 0.19 20.94 -10.08
N GLY A 190 -1.00 20.76 -10.64
CA GLY A 190 -1.29 19.61 -11.49
C GLY A 190 -2.77 19.27 -11.65
N HIS A 191 -3.07 18.67 -12.80
CA HIS A 191 -4.41 18.29 -13.23
C HIS A 191 -4.45 16.80 -13.62
N TYR A 192 -4.50 15.92 -12.62
CA TYR A 192 -4.39 14.47 -12.83
C TYR A 192 -5.19 13.65 -11.82
N THR A 193 -5.52 12.43 -12.25
CA THR A 193 -5.98 11.32 -11.41
C THR A 193 -4.87 10.27 -11.29
N CYS A 194 -5.09 9.24 -10.49
CA CYS A 194 -4.15 8.14 -10.30
C CYS A 194 -4.78 6.85 -10.83
N ASN A 195 -4.04 6.04 -11.58
CA ASN A 195 -4.48 4.70 -11.98
C ASN A 195 -4.18 3.67 -10.87
N GLU A 196 -4.43 2.39 -11.15
CA GLU A 196 -4.26 1.28 -10.21
C GLU A 196 -2.79 1.06 -9.81
N GLU A 197 -1.86 1.43 -10.69
CA GLU A 197 -0.41 1.37 -10.49
C GLU A 197 0.14 2.60 -9.74
N GLY A 198 -0.67 3.64 -9.55
CA GLY A 198 -0.27 4.91 -8.95
C GLY A 198 0.42 5.88 -9.91
N GLU A 199 0.35 5.63 -11.21
CA GLU A 199 0.78 6.57 -12.23
C GLU A 199 -0.21 7.73 -12.35
N LYS A 200 0.31 8.91 -12.68
CA LYS A 200 -0.50 10.12 -12.86
C LYS A 200 -1.11 10.09 -14.26
N VAL A 201 -2.43 10.03 -14.31
CA VAL A 201 -3.20 10.12 -15.56
C VAL A 201 -3.68 11.56 -15.70
N CYS A 202 -3.16 12.27 -16.70
CA CYS A 202 -3.58 13.64 -16.96
C CYS A 202 -5.07 13.70 -17.35
N ARG A 203 -5.74 14.75 -16.91
CA ARG A 203 -7.10 15.07 -17.38
C ARG A 203 -7.06 15.38 -18.88
N GLU A 204 -8.20 15.21 -19.57
CA GLU A 204 -8.33 15.29 -21.04
C GLU A 204 -7.71 16.53 -21.70
N GLU A 205 -7.63 17.63 -20.95
CA GLU A 205 -7.17 18.94 -21.41
C GLU A 205 -5.73 19.29 -20.99
N TRP A 206 -5.04 18.37 -20.33
CA TRP A 206 -3.70 18.55 -19.76
C TRP A 206 -2.77 17.45 -20.23
N LYS A 207 -1.50 17.78 -20.41
CA LYS A 207 -0.44 16.83 -20.81
C LYS A 207 0.70 16.84 -19.80
N SER A 208 1.42 15.73 -19.74
CA SER A 208 2.68 15.65 -19.01
C SER A 208 3.69 16.60 -19.65
N GLY A 209 4.40 17.38 -18.84
CA GLY A 209 5.48 18.23 -19.34
C GLY A 209 6.52 17.40 -20.09
N GLN A 210 7.03 17.92 -21.20
CA GLN A 210 7.93 17.16 -22.09
C GLN A 210 9.35 16.96 -21.55
N LYS A 211 9.67 17.51 -20.37
CA LYS A 211 11.00 17.41 -19.78
C LYS A 211 11.05 16.24 -18.80
N GLU A 212 11.88 15.25 -19.10
CA GLU A 212 12.17 14.08 -18.25
C GLU A 212 12.60 14.43 -16.81
N GLN A 213 12.96 15.69 -16.53
CA GLN A 213 13.42 16.17 -15.22
C GLN A 213 12.36 16.94 -14.42
N GLU A 214 11.29 17.45 -15.05
CA GLU A 214 10.12 18.01 -14.37
C GLU A 214 9.05 16.93 -14.43
N GLY A 215 8.84 16.20 -13.34
CA GLY A 215 7.95 15.03 -13.31
C GLY A 215 6.59 15.25 -14.00
N GLN A 216 5.92 14.14 -14.36
CA GLN A 216 4.64 14.13 -15.06
C GLN A 216 3.48 14.68 -14.19
N TYR A 217 3.49 15.97 -13.84
CA TYR A 217 2.52 16.61 -12.96
C TYR A 217 1.29 17.16 -13.71
N CYS A 218 1.18 16.92 -15.01
CA CYS A 218 0.03 17.34 -15.83
C CYS A 218 -0.28 18.84 -15.66
N THR A 219 0.75 19.67 -15.81
CA THR A 219 0.68 21.14 -15.64
C THR A 219 0.70 21.88 -16.98
N GLU A 220 0.98 21.21 -18.09
CA GLU A 220 0.94 21.82 -19.41
C GLU A 220 -0.47 21.67 -20.01
N PRO A 221 -1.13 22.77 -20.43
CA PRO A 221 -2.40 22.68 -21.12
C PRO A 221 -2.23 22.12 -22.53
N ILE A 222 -3.26 21.43 -23.02
CA ILE A 222 -3.36 21.01 -24.42
C ILE A 222 -3.94 22.18 -25.22
N CYS A 223 -3.15 22.71 -26.15
CA CYS A 223 -3.57 23.82 -27.00
C CYS A 223 -4.66 23.40 -27.98
N MET A 224 -5.30 24.37 -28.63
CA MET A 224 -6.29 24.12 -29.68
C MET A 224 -5.75 23.11 -30.71
N ALA A 225 -6.58 22.16 -31.13
CA ALA A 225 -6.22 21.22 -32.19
C ALA A 225 -5.81 21.98 -33.47
N GLY A 226 -4.63 21.68 -33.99
CA GLY A 226 -4.04 22.35 -35.17
C GLY A 226 -3.19 23.58 -34.84
N CYS A 227 -3.12 24.02 -33.57
CA CYS A 227 -2.22 25.10 -33.16
C CYS A 227 -0.76 24.74 -33.48
N SER A 228 -0.01 25.68 -34.06
CA SER A 228 1.39 25.47 -34.45
C SER A 228 2.28 25.13 -33.25
N ASP A 229 2.96 23.98 -33.29
CA ASP A 229 3.90 23.57 -32.22
C ASP A 229 5.10 24.52 -32.08
N ARG A 230 5.45 25.24 -33.15
CA ARG A 230 6.60 26.16 -33.17
C ARG A 230 6.22 27.59 -32.84
N HIS A 231 5.04 28.02 -33.29
CA HIS A 231 4.66 29.43 -33.32
C HIS A 231 3.42 29.73 -32.48
N GLY A 232 2.70 28.70 -32.04
CA GLY A 232 1.63 28.79 -31.07
C GLY A 232 2.10 28.42 -29.66
N TYR A 233 1.32 28.86 -28.68
CA TYR A 233 1.37 28.40 -27.28
C TYR A 233 0.00 28.62 -26.63
N CYS A 234 -0.23 28.04 -25.47
CA CYS A 234 -1.47 28.22 -24.73
C CYS A 234 -1.17 28.29 -23.23
N GLU A 235 -1.89 29.15 -22.52
CA GLU A 235 -1.87 29.22 -21.05
C GLU A 235 -3.10 28.53 -20.46
N THR A 236 -4.17 28.42 -21.25
CA THR A 236 -5.39 27.69 -20.94
C THR A 236 -5.67 26.62 -22.00
N PRO A 237 -6.28 25.48 -21.64
CA PRO A 237 -6.61 24.46 -22.61
C PRO A 237 -7.52 24.97 -23.73
N GLY A 238 -7.29 24.49 -24.96
CA GLY A 238 -8.08 24.86 -26.13
C GLY A 238 -7.78 26.25 -26.70
N GLU A 239 -6.86 27.01 -26.11
CA GLU A 239 -6.37 28.29 -26.65
C GLU A 239 -5.26 28.07 -27.69
N CYS A 240 -5.06 29.05 -28.59
CA CYS A 240 -3.87 29.14 -29.43
C CYS A 240 -3.43 30.62 -29.52
N ARG A 241 -2.39 30.97 -28.76
CA ARG A 241 -1.76 32.30 -28.76
C ARG A 241 -0.54 32.28 -29.66
N CYS A 242 -0.43 33.27 -30.53
CA CYS A 242 0.66 33.34 -31.48
C CYS A 242 1.88 34.05 -30.89
N ARG A 243 3.05 33.49 -31.15
CA ARG A 243 4.33 34.15 -30.91
C ARG A 243 4.45 35.37 -31.82
N VAL A 244 5.24 36.35 -31.38
CA VAL A 244 5.47 37.59 -32.12
C VAL A 244 5.88 37.29 -33.57
N GLY A 245 5.17 37.91 -34.53
CA GLY A 245 5.41 37.73 -35.95
C GLY A 245 4.52 36.67 -36.64
N TRP A 246 3.67 35.98 -35.89
CA TRP A 246 2.71 34.99 -36.40
C TRP A 246 1.27 35.38 -36.04
N GLN A 247 0.30 34.96 -36.84
CA GLN A 247 -1.11 35.31 -36.72
C GLN A 247 -2.02 34.17 -37.20
N ALA A 248 -3.31 34.48 -37.38
CA ALA A 248 -4.39 33.56 -37.69
C ALA A 248 -4.77 32.60 -36.54
N LYS A 249 -5.78 31.75 -36.78
CA LYS A 249 -6.38 30.88 -35.75
C LYS A 249 -5.40 29.83 -35.21
N PHE A 250 -4.46 29.38 -36.04
CA PHE A 250 -3.54 28.29 -35.73
C PHE A 250 -2.08 28.74 -35.60
N CYS A 251 -1.82 30.05 -35.69
CA CYS A 251 -0.46 30.61 -35.61
C CYS A 251 0.49 30.07 -36.68
N ASP A 252 -0.05 29.73 -37.84
CA ASP A 252 0.62 29.15 -39.00
C ASP A 252 0.83 30.18 -40.12
N GLU A 253 0.29 31.39 -39.98
CA GLU A 253 0.47 32.49 -40.91
C GLU A 253 1.47 33.53 -40.37
N CYS A 254 2.41 33.96 -41.20
CA CYS A 254 3.33 35.05 -40.85
C CYS A 254 2.65 36.43 -40.96
N ILE A 255 3.04 37.35 -40.08
CA ILE A 255 2.66 38.76 -40.17
C ILE A 255 3.58 39.44 -41.19
N ARG A 256 3.01 40.07 -42.21
CA ARG A 256 3.75 40.85 -43.22
C ARG A 256 4.34 42.12 -42.64
N TYR A 257 5.36 42.69 -43.28
CA TYR A 257 5.93 43.98 -42.87
C TYR A 257 4.84 45.07 -42.77
N PRO A 258 4.84 45.94 -41.73
CA PRO A 258 3.87 47.02 -41.62
C PRO A 258 3.90 47.93 -42.87
N GLY A 259 2.78 48.05 -43.57
CA GLY A 259 2.69 48.80 -44.84
C GLY A 259 2.90 47.95 -46.10
N CYS A 260 2.99 46.62 -45.99
CA CYS A 260 2.95 45.73 -47.16
C CYS A 260 1.53 45.69 -47.75
N LEU A 261 1.32 46.34 -48.90
CA LEU A 261 0.03 46.32 -49.61
C LEU A 261 -0.13 45.03 -50.45
N HIS A 262 0.73 44.84 -51.45
CA HIS A 262 0.64 43.79 -52.47
C HIS A 262 1.83 42.83 -52.39
N GLY A 263 1.80 41.94 -51.41
CA GLY A 263 2.83 40.93 -51.24
C GLY A 263 2.50 39.91 -50.16
N THR A 264 3.33 38.88 -50.09
CA THR A 264 3.23 37.73 -49.17
C THR A 264 4.39 37.68 -48.19
N CYS A 265 4.44 36.67 -47.33
CA CYS A 265 5.60 36.40 -46.47
C CYS A 265 5.83 34.88 -46.35
N HIS A 266 7.07 34.49 -46.07
CA HIS A 266 7.42 33.12 -45.64
C HIS A 266 7.97 33.11 -44.21
N GLN A 267 8.55 34.23 -43.78
CA GLN A 267 8.97 34.51 -42.42
C GLN A 267 8.33 35.81 -41.93
N PRO A 268 8.22 36.00 -40.62
CA PRO A 268 7.69 37.24 -40.06
C PRO A 268 8.37 38.49 -40.63
N TRP A 269 7.56 39.53 -40.85
CA TRP A 269 7.99 40.86 -41.27
C TRP A 269 8.59 40.95 -42.67
N GLN A 270 8.34 39.95 -43.53
CA GLN A 270 8.65 40.03 -44.96
C GLN A 270 7.53 40.73 -45.75
N CYS A 271 7.87 41.20 -46.94
CA CYS A 271 6.91 41.65 -47.96
C CYS A 271 7.44 41.21 -49.33
N ASN A 272 7.09 39.99 -49.73
CA ASN A 272 7.46 39.42 -51.02
C ASN A 272 6.42 39.88 -52.04
N CYS A 273 6.75 40.87 -52.88
CA CYS A 273 5.81 41.50 -53.81
C CYS A 273 5.12 40.48 -54.72
N ASP A 274 3.82 40.65 -54.90
CA ASP A 274 3.06 39.87 -55.88
C ASP A 274 3.48 40.25 -57.32
N GLU A 275 3.21 39.38 -58.28
CA GLU A 275 3.51 39.66 -59.69
C GLU A 275 2.83 40.96 -60.15
N GLY A 276 3.60 41.86 -60.75
CA GLY A 276 3.13 43.18 -61.21
C GLY A 276 3.28 44.32 -60.18
N TRP A 277 3.75 44.04 -58.97
CA TRP A 277 4.02 45.05 -57.93
C TRP A 277 5.51 45.13 -57.57
N GLY A 278 5.94 46.25 -56.98
CA GLY A 278 7.33 46.44 -56.53
C GLY A 278 7.46 47.58 -55.51
N GLY A 279 8.56 47.57 -54.74
CA GLY A 279 8.85 48.52 -53.67
C GLY A 279 9.92 48.00 -52.71
#